data_AF-A0A6A5WU01-F1
#
_entry.id   AF-A0A6A5WU01-F1
#
_cell.length_a   1.000
_cell.length_b   1.000
_cell.length_c   1.000
_cell.angle_alpha   90.00
_cell.angle_beta   90.00
_cell.angle_gamma   90.00
#
_symmetry.space_group_name_H-M   'P 1'
#
loop_
_entity.id
_entity.type
_entity.pdbx_description
1 polymer ?
#
loop_
_entity_poly.entity_id
_entity_poly.type
_entity_poly.pdbx_seq_one_letter_code
_entity_poly.pdbx_strand_id
1 'polypeptide(L)'
;MEPSPLTQVSRPESFQPKIIHLYESLFREEDDDVELSEGFWQEFFLLRPDVDGLKRVLGELHADDMLHVQAHSQQLFRRAIARVKQATAPSDDIALDTLTIFLEAALSKKYVNPSSDILSVLAGLHDADVVMSDFVATLDTVIRNGRSIPLRLKAVRTALSITAVAFHTGLPSYFTHRDLFPSLMKYMNDCDDSIDVLPALYLLGLLVNYNKFEFQNPYRLRLDDFVNDGIIQKMISCFGATCASMRDAYVAVQEDMPEGWTVGSTLNYIGLGVLAPSSRPSTPVPAPEEAKSLFAALPGPEVGVLLTTYDFVNANKLFCFNLVTYAAQDKKEVAPLSSFLSLTSYLFQHAHRSSRASLYTYLTLFILQILVEDQILIKRLCSDESKIAVRLCRQRQPFLPMAKGDRVPGAVILDLMVDGINHNLRRKLDVQYYTLCLGILLRVLSYLSRAKVRIAYHWAELWRSLLAFFKFLTTYSDDIRSIYRSSEMIDNLVNLLAFTLSNGENFLPDPASYDDLFYKLVEAGDILAKFRDAFGLSEQSGKSSIHILINVSSHYHALLEGDEKGKTKSKNLSPREVSTVIKQGYETLSIEAVEGLDRWDRFREADYKTPLKKIARAAVEDAKALIEEK
;
A
#
# COMPACT_ATOMS: atom_id res chain seq x y z
N MET A 1 -64.22 -31.60 -35.72
CA MET A 1 -63.16 -31.35 -34.74
C MET A 1 -62.04 -30.65 -35.48
N GLU A 2 -61.89 -29.34 -35.27
CA GLU A 2 -60.74 -28.59 -35.77
C GLU A 2 -59.48 -29.12 -35.06
N PRO A 3 -58.38 -29.38 -35.78
CA PRO A 3 -57.14 -29.83 -35.17
C PRO A 3 -56.52 -28.69 -34.35
N SER A 4 -56.15 -29.01 -33.11
CA SER A 4 -55.45 -28.12 -32.18
C SER A 4 -54.20 -27.49 -32.83
N PRO A 5 -53.98 -26.17 -32.73
CA PRO A 5 -52.88 -25.46 -33.39
C PRO A 5 -51.52 -25.62 -32.67
N LEU A 6 -51.44 -26.51 -31.68
CA LEU A 6 -50.23 -26.70 -30.88
C LEU A 6 -49.31 -27.73 -31.56
N THR A 7 -48.45 -27.25 -32.45
CA THR A 7 -47.25 -27.99 -32.88
C THR A 7 -46.32 -28.16 -31.69
N GLN A 8 -46.08 -29.42 -31.31
CA GLN A 8 -45.13 -29.78 -30.27
C GLN A 8 -43.71 -29.53 -30.81
N VAL A 9 -43.10 -28.42 -30.39
CA VAL A 9 -41.70 -28.10 -30.73
C VAL A 9 -40.81 -29.16 -30.09
N SER A 10 -39.96 -29.81 -30.90
CA SER A 10 -38.98 -30.79 -30.43
C SER A 10 -38.10 -30.17 -29.34
N ARG A 11 -37.95 -30.85 -28.20
CA ARG A 11 -37.06 -30.39 -27.13
C ARG A 11 -35.63 -30.25 -27.68
N PRO A 12 -34.96 -29.09 -27.52
CA PRO A 12 -33.58 -28.93 -27.93
C PRO A 12 -32.67 -29.88 -27.13
N GLU A 13 -31.57 -30.33 -27.76
CA GLU A 13 -30.60 -31.27 -27.17
C GLU A 13 -29.83 -30.65 -25.98
N SER A 14 -29.80 -29.33 -25.86
CA SER A 14 -29.28 -28.58 -24.72
C SER A 14 -30.17 -27.37 -24.38
N PHE A 15 -30.47 -27.15 -23.11
CA PHE A 15 -31.17 -25.95 -22.65
C PHE A 15 -30.18 -24.81 -22.45
N GLN A 16 -30.23 -23.80 -23.31
CA GLN A 16 -29.44 -22.57 -23.17
C GLN A 16 -30.29 -21.47 -22.51
N PRO A 17 -29.77 -20.74 -21.51
CA PRO A 17 -30.48 -19.59 -20.95
C PRO A 17 -30.80 -18.55 -22.02
N LYS A 18 -32.02 -18.03 -22.00
CA LYS A 18 -32.54 -17.10 -23.02
C LYS A 18 -31.66 -15.85 -23.21
N ILE A 19 -31.07 -15.36 -22.13
CA ILE A 19 -30.16 -14.21 -22.16
C ILE A 19 -28.90 -14.46 -22.99
N ILE A 20 -28.38 -15.70 -23.02
CA ILE A 20 -27.20 -16.03 -23.83
C ILE A 20 -27.56 -15.99 -25.32
N HIS A 21 -28.75 -16.48 -25.68
CA HIS A 21 -29.23 -16.38 -27.06
C HIS A 21 -29.35 -14.91 -27.50
N LEU A 22 -29.86 -14.02 -26.63
CA LEU A 22 -29.91 -12.58 -26.93
C LEU A 22 -28.50 -11.96 -27.09
N TYR A 23 -27.48 -12.44 -26.37
CA TYR A 23 -26.10 -12.01 -26.59
C TYR A 23 -25.57 -12.48 -27.95
N GLU A 24 -25.86 -13.71 -28.35
CA GLU A 24 -25.46 -14.27 -29.64
C GLU A 24 -26.14 -13.55 -30.80
N SER A 25 -27.44 -13.28 -30.70
CA SER A 25 -28.15 -12.47 -31.71
C SER A 25 -27.59 -11.05 -31.82
N LEU A 26 -27.13 -10.45 -30.72
CA LEU A 26 -26.58 -9.09 -30.75
C LEU A 26 -25.18 -9.01 -31.39
N PHE A 27 -24.36 -10.06 -31.25
CA PHE A 27 -22.92 -10.01 -31.56
C PHE A 27 -22.42 -11.03 -32.59
N ARG A 28 -23.21 -12.06 -32.93
CA ARG A 28 -22.81 -13.12 -33.87
C ARG A 28 -23.73 -13.26 -35.08
N GLU A 29 -25.01 -12.90 -34.97
CA GLU A 29 -25.93 -12.97 -36.11
C GLU A 29 -25.67 -11.78 -37.04
N GLU A 30 -25.32 -12.08 -38.30
CA GLU A 30 -25.24 -11.09 -39.40
C GLU A 30 -26.66 -10.73 -39.84
N ASP A 31 -27.43 -10.09 -38.97
CA ASP A 31 -28.72 -9.53 -39.35
C ASP A 31 -28.46 -8.20 -40.09
N ASP A 32 -29.02 -8.06 -41.30
CA ASP A 32 -28.86 -6.85 -42.14
C ASP A 32 -29.54 -5.61 -41.50
N ASP A 33 -30.46 -5.83 -40.55
CA ASP A 33 -31.17 -4.81 -39.81
C ASP A 33 -30.33 -4.27 -38.65
N VAL A 34 -29.77 -3.08 -38.85
CA VAL A 34 -28.98 -2.40 -37.82
C VAL A 34 -29.82 -2.10 -36.58
N GLU A 35 -31.12 -1.81 -36.67
CA GLU A 35 -31.97 -1.43 -35.52
C GLU A 35 -32.80 -2.60 -34.95
N LEU A 36 -32.43 -3.06 -33.75
CA LEU A 36 -33.19 -4.07 -33.01
C LEU A 36 -34.48 -3.50 -32.40
N SER A 37 -35.55 -4.29 -32.40
CA SER A 37 -36.88 -3.89 -31.91
C SER A 37 -36.91 -3.50 -30.41
N GLU A 38 -37.87 -2.65 -30.02
CA GLU A 38 -38.09 -2.31 -28.60
C GLU A 38 -38.39 -3.55 -27.72
N GLY A 39 -39.04 -4.56 -28.30
CA GLY A 39 -39.33 -5.83 -27.61
C GLY A 39 -38.05 -6.59 -27.24
N PHE A 40 -37.05 -6.59 -28.13
CA PHE A 40 -35.74 -7.18 -27.86
C PHE A 40 -35.09 -6.53 -26.63
N TRP A 41 -35.00 -5.19 -26.62
CA TRP A 41 -34.36 -4.46 -25.51
C TRP A 41 -35.15 -4.54 -24.21
N GLN A 42 -36.48 -4.58 -24.29
CA GLN A 42 -37.30 -4.80 -23.10
C GLN A 42 -37.00 -6.17 -22.48
N GLU A 43 -36.91 -7.22 -23.29
CA GLU A 43 -36.59 -8.55 -22.81
C GLU A 43 -35.16 -8.65 -22.28
N PHE A 44 -34.20 -8.10 -23.01
CA PHE A 44 -32.78 -8.08 -22.67
C PHE A 44 -32.53 -7.52 -21.26
N PHE A 45 -33.16 -6.40 -20.91
CA PHE A 45 -33.00 -5.76 -19.61
C PHE A 45 -33.99 -6.25 -18.53
N LEU A 46 -34.82 -7.27 -18.82
CA LEU A 46 -35.63 -7.95 -17.82
C LEU A 46 -34.96 -9.24 -17.31
N LEU A 47 -34.07 -9.84 -18.11
CA LEU A 47 -33.37 -11.06 -17.75
C LEU A 47 -32.11 -10.76 -16.93
N ARG A 48 -31.84 -11.60 -15.92
CA ARG A 48 -30.60 -11.48 -15.14
C ARG A 48 -29.39 -11.71 -16.06
N PRO A 49 -28.35 -10.85 -16.00
CA PRO A 49 -27.20 -11.00 -16.87
C PRO A 49 -26.40 -12.25 -16.49
N ASP A 50 -25.93 -12.95 -17.51
CA ASP A 50 -24.99 -14.05 -17.37
C ASP A 50 -23.57 -13.52 -17.65
N VAL A 51 -22.78 -13.37 -16.59
CA VAL A 51 -21.43 -12.80 -16.63
C VAL A 51 -20.53 -13.64 -17.55
N ASP A 52 -20.47 -14.95 -17.32
CA ASP A 52 -19.62 -15.86 -18.08
C ASP A 52 -20.11 -15.99 -19.53
N GLY A 53 -21.44 -15.98 -19.72
CA GLY A 53 -22.06 -15.98 -21.04
C GLY A 53 -21.66 -14.78 -21.88
N LEU A 54 -21.84 -13.56 -21.35
CA LEU A 54 -21.51 -12.32 -22.07
C LEU A 54 -20.00 -12.18 -22.30
N LYS A 55 -19.17 -12.51 -21.30
CA LYS A 55 -17.70 -12.50 -21.45
C LYS A 55 -17.24 -13.49 -22.53
N ARG A 56 -17.86 -14.66 -22.63
CA ARG A 56 -17.54 -15.66 -23.66
C ARG A 56 -17.88 -15.16 -25.06
N VAL A 57 -19.10 -14.67 -25.27
CA VAL A 57 -19.55 -14.13 -26.57
C VAL A 57 -18.65 -12.99 -27.02
N LEU A 58 -18.38 -12.02 -26.14
CA LEU A 58 -17.48 -10.92 -26.46
C LEU A 58 -16.03 -11.38 -26.60
N GLY A 59 -15.58 -12.38 -25.84
CA GLY A 59 -14.22 -12.90 -25.88
C GLY A 59 -13.83 -13.54 -27.22
N GLU A 60 -14.79 -14.06 -27.96
CA GLU A 60 -14.58 -14.61 -29.31
C GLU A 60 -14.35 -13.55 -30.39
N LEU A 61 -14.81 -12.32 -30.17
CA LEU A 61 -14.62 -11.22 -31.12
C LEU A 61 -13.23 -10.60 -30.95
N HIS A 62 -12.47 -10.46 -32.02
CA HIS A 62 -11.24 -9.66 -31.99
C HIS A 62 -11.54 -8.15 -32.01
N ALA A 63 -10.51 -7.31 -31.84
CA ALA A 63 -10.69 -5.86 -31.84
C ALA A 63 -11.27 -5.35 -33.17
N ASP A 64 -10.87 -5.94 -34.30
CA ASP A 64 -11.38 -5.59 -35.62
C ASP A 64 -12.84 -6.03 -35.80
N ASP A 65 -13.20 -7.23 -35.32
CA ASP A 65 -14.59 -7.72 -35.36
C ASP A 65 -15.51 -6.86 -34.50
N MET A 66 -15.04 -6.40 -33.33
CA MET A 66 -15.78 -5.44 -32.50
C MET A 66 -16.04 -4.12 -33.22
N LEU A 67 -15.10 -3.65 -34.04
CA LEU A 67 -15.29 -2.46 -34.87
C LEU A 67 -16.26 -2.71 -36.02
N HIS A 68 -16.32 -3.93 -36.55
CA HIS A 68 -17.32 -4.32 -37.54
C HIS A 68 -18.74 -4.34 -36.96
N VAL A 69 -18.92 -4.85 -35.73
CA VAL A 69 -20.23 -4.87 -35.05
C VAL A 69 -20.50 -3.63 -34.18
N GLN A 70 -19.76 -2.54 -34.38
CA GLN A 70 -19.83 -1.35 -33.51
C GLN A 70 -21.23 -0.71 -33.43
N ALA A 71 -22.08 -0.88 -34.45
CA ALA A 71 -23.44 -0.34 -34.42
C ALA A 71 -24.30 -1.01 -33.33
N HIS A 72 -24.15 -2.33 -33.15
CA HIS A 72 -24.83 -3.10 -32.10
C HIS A 72 -24.28 -2.79 -30.71
N SER A 73 -22.95 -2.66 -30.58
CA SER A 73 -22.32 -2.30 -29.31
C SER A 73 -22.70 -0.88 -28.86
N GLN A 74 -22.77 0.07 -29.79
CA GLN A 74 -23.24 1.42 -29.52
C GLN A 74 -24.71 1.45 -29.10
N GLN A 75 -25.56 0.62 -29.70
CA GLN A 75 -26.97 0.49 -29.28
C GLN A 75 -27.09 -0.10 -27.89
N LEU A 76 -26.36 -1.18 -27.59
CA LEU A 76 -26.30 -1.74 -26.24
C LEU A 76 -25.94 -0.67 -25.22
N PHE A 77 -24.89 0.11 -25.50
CA PHE A 77 -24.43 1.18 -24.61
C PHE A 77 -25.49 2.27 -24.41
N ARG A 78 -26.05 2.84 -25.50
CA ARG A 78 -27.09 3.87 -25.44
C ARG A 78 -28.37 3.36 -24.74
N ARG A 79 -28.81 2.15 -25.04
CA ARG A 79 -30.02 1.54 -24.47
C ARG A 79 -29.84 1.23 -22.99
N ALA A 80 -28.68 0.73 -22.58
CA ALA A 80 -28.37 0.52 -21.17
C ALA A 80 -28.37 1.84 -20.40
N ILE A 81 -27.75 2.91 -20.92
CA ILE A 81 -27.81 4.26 -20.31
C ILE A 81 -29.26 4.71 -20.13
N ALA A 82 -30.09 4.55 -21.17
CA ALA A 82 -31.51 4.91 -21.10
C ALA A 82 -32.27 4.11 -20.02
N ARG A 83 -32.00 2.81 -19.85
CA ARG A 83 -32.60 1.99 -18.79
C ARG A 83 -32.15 2.40 -17.40
N VAL A 84 -30.87 2.73 -17.22
CA VAL A 84 -30.36 3.23 -15.94
C VAL A 84 -31.06 4.55 -15.57
N LYS A 85 -31.25 5.45 -16.53
CA LYS A 85 -31.98 6.72 -16.33
C LYS A 85 -33.45 6.55 -15.96
N GLN A 86 -34.11 5.51 -16.47
CA GLN A 86 -35.51 5.21 -16.12
C GLN A 86 -35.67 4.85 -14.63
N ALA A 87 -34.58 4.50 -13.93
CA ALA A 87 -34.55 4.22 -12.49
C ALA A 87 -35.64 3.23 -12.03
N THR A 88 -35.97 2.27 -12.91
CA THR A 88 -37.07 1.31 -12.71
C THR A 88 -36.53 -0.11 -12.55
N ALA A 89 -36.90 -0.75 -11.43
CA ALA A 89 -36.51 -2.12 -11.10
C ALA A 89 -37.19 -3.15 -12.00
N PRO A 90 -36.53 -4.26 -12.38
CA PRO A 90 -35.11 -4.60 -12.16
C PRO A 90 -34.17 -4.08 -13.27
N SER A 91 -34.71 -3.37 -14.27
CA SER A 91 -33.99 -3.04 -15.51
C SER A 91 -32.80 -2.09 -15.34
N ASP A 92 -32.88 -1.16 -14.40
CA ASP A 92 -31.79 -0.24 -14.06
C ASP A 92 -30.57 -0.99 -13.50
N ASP A 93 -30.82 -1.95 -12.61
CA ASP A 93 -29.84 -2.79 -11.95
C ASP A 93 -29.13 -3.74 -12.93
N ILE A 94 -29.92 -4.41 -13.78
CA ILE A 94 -29.43 -5.30 -14.83
C ILE A 94 -28.61 -4.54 -15.88
N ALA A 95 -29.02 -3.31 -16.22
CA ALA A 95 -28.30 -2.48 -17.17
C ALA A 95 -26.89 -2.10 -16.66
N LEU A 96 -26.73 -1.79 -15.37
CA LEU A 96 -25.42 -1.49 -14.78
C LEU A 96 -24.49 -2.70 -14.76
N ASP A 97 -25.02 -3.88 -14.40
CA ASP A 97 -24.26 -5.14 -14.44
C ASP A 97 -23.81 -5.45 -15.87
N THR A 98 -24.73 -5.37 -16.83
CA THR A 98 -24.43 -5.57 -18.26
C THR A 98 -23.36 -4.59 -18.74
N LEU A 99 -23.50 -3.29 -18.41
CA LEU A 99 -22.53 -2.27 -18.76
C LEU A 99 -21.15 -2.58 -18.17
N THR A 100 -21.08 -3.01 -16.93
CA THR A 100 -19.82 -3.34 -16.26
C THR A 100 -19.09 -4.48 -16.99
N ILE A 101 -19.82 -5.56 -17.32
CA ILE A 101 -19.27 -6.72 -18.05
C ILE A 101 -18.88 -6.35 -19.47
N PHE A 102 -19.76 -5.62 -20.18
CA PHE A 102 -19.51 -5.18 -21.55
C PHE A 102 -18.28 -4.26 -21.63
N LEU A 103 -18.17 -3.28 -20.74
CA LEU A 103 -17.04 -2.35 -20.71
C LEU A 103 -15.74 -3.09 -20.43
N GLU A 104 -15.74 -4.04 -19.50
CA GLU A 104 -14.57 -4.86 -19.19
C GLU A 104 -14.11 -5.69 -20.41
N ALA A 105 -15.04 -6.43 -21.03
CA ALA A 105 -14.73 -7.34 -22.13
C ALA A 105 -14.44 -6.61 -23.46
N ALA A 106 -15.14 -5.50 -23.73
CA ALA A 106 -14.96 -4.75 -24.97
C ALA A 106 -13.69 -3.89 -24.94
N LEU A 107 -13.40 -3.19 -23.83
CA LEU A 107 -12.29 -2.23 -23.78
C LEU A 107 -10.94 -2.90 -23.47
N SER A 108 -10.93 -4.12 -22.92
CA SER A 108 -9.70 -4.89 -22.66
C SER A 108 -9.02 -5.42 -23.93
N LYS A 109 -9.69 -5.30 -25.09
CA LYS A 109 -9.16 -5.74 -26.38
C LYS A 109 -8.03 -4.83 -26.87
N LYS A 110 -7.14 -5.41 -27.68
CA LYS A 110 -5.97 -4.71 -28.24
C LYS A 110 -6.34 -3.96 -29.52
N TYR A 111 -6.84 -2.74 -29.35
CA TYR A 111 -7.13 -1.84 -30.47
C TYR A 111 -5.86 -1.19 -31.03
N VAL A 112 -5.86 -0.85 -32.32
CA VAL A 112 -4.74 -0.18 -33.01
C VAL A 112 -4.59 1.26 -32.49
N ASN A 113 -5.71 1.97 -32.37
CA ASN A 113 -5.80 3.31 -31.82
C ASN A 113 -6.76 3.31 -30.61
N PRO A 114 -6.29 2.92 -29.40
CA PRO A 114 -7.16 2.66 -28.25
C PRO A 114 -8.17 3.76 -27.95
N SER A 115 -7.78 5.04 -28.01
CA SER A 115 -8.70 6.14 -27.72
C SER A 115 -9.81 6.29 -28.77
N SER A 116 -9.51 6.25 -30.06
CA SER A 116 -10.52 6.43 -31.11
C SER A 116 -11.37 5.19 -31.31
N ASP A 117 -10.75 4.01 -31.29
CA ASP A 117 -11.42 2.75 -31.60
C ASP A 117 -12.41 2.38 -30.49
N ILE A 118 -12.05 2.61 -29.23
CA ILE A 118 -12.98 2.44 -28.10
C ILE A 118 -14.15 3.42 -28.19
N LEU A 119 -13.90 4.69 -28.56
CA LEU A 119 -14.99 5.65 -28.75
C LEU A 119 -15.92 5.23 -29.90
N SER A 120 -15.36 4.68 -30.98
CA SER A 120 -16.14 4.11 -32.08
C SER A 120 -17.03 2.96 -31.62
N VAL A 121 -16.51 2.04 -30.80
CA VAL A 121 -17.28 0.91 -30.23
C VAL A 121 -18.37 1.36 -29.26
N LEU A 122 -18.14 2.41 -28.46
CA LEU A 122 -19.08 2.85 -27.43
C LEU A 122 -20.15 3.83 -27.92
N ALA A 123 -19.74 4.85 -28.66
CA ALA A 123 -20.59 5.99 -28.97
C ALA A 123 -20.59 6.38 -30.45
N GLY A 124 -19.59 5.92 -31.22
CA GLY A 124 -19.28 6.48 -32.53
C GLY A 124 -18.54 7.81 -32.39
N LEU A 125 -17.64 8.10 -33.34
CA LEU A 125 -16.78 9.30 -33.26
C LEU A 125 -17.55 10.62 -33.32
N HIS A 126 -18.72 10.65 -33.97
CA HIS A 126 -19.51 11.87 -34.14
C HIS A 126 -20.25 12.28 -32.86
N ASP A 127 -20.82 11.29 -32.15
CA ASP A 127 -21.63 11.51 -30.95
C ASP A 127 -20.85 11.25 -29.64
N ALA A 128 -19.55 10.97 -29.73
CA ALA A 128 -18.70 10.55 -28.62
C ALA A 128 -18.87 11.44 -27.38
N ASP A 129 -18.74 12.76 -27.55
CA ASP A 129 -18.83 13.71 -26.45
C ASP A 129 -20.21 13.73 -25.81
N VAL A 130 -21.27 13.63 -26.62
CA VAL A 130 -22.66 13.64 -26.15
C VAL A 130 -22.95 12.39 -25.34
N VAL A 131 -22.67 11.20 -25.92
CA VAL A 131 -22.98 9.91 -25.29
C VAL A 131 -22.13 9.69 -24.05
N MET A 132 -20.83 10.01 -24.09
CA MET A 132 -19.95 9.84 -22.92
C MET A 132 -20.28 10.82 -21.79
N SER A 133 -20.57 12.08 -22.11
CA SER A 133 -21.01 13.05 -21.09
C SER A 133 -22.34 12.62 -20.46
N ASP A 134 -23.24 12.07 -21.27
CA ASP A 134 -24.53 11.55 -20.80
C ASP A 134 -24.39 10.30 -19.93
N PHE A 135 -23.46 9.41 -20.28
CA PHE A 135 -23.10 8.24 -19.47
C PHE A 135 -22.54 8.65 -18.10
N VAL A 136 -21.54 9.54 -18.06
CA VAL A 136 -20.96 10.02 -16.80
C VAL A 136 -22.01 10.78 -15.97
N ALA A 137 -22.92 11.53 -16.62
CA ALA A 137 -24.03 12.19 -15.96
C ALA A 137 -25.03 11.22 -15.31
N THR A 138 -25.29 10.12 -15.99
CA THR A 138 -26.16 9.06 -15.49
C THR A 138 -25.54 8.38 -14.28
N LEU A 139 -24.25 8.01 -14.36
CA LEU A 139 -23.51 7.44 -13.23
C LEU A 139 -23.46 8.39 -12.04
N ASP A 140 -23.16 9.68 -12.26
CA ASP A 140 -23.16 10.71 -11.22
C ASP A 140 -24.51 10.78 -10.48
N THR A 141 -25.61 10.76 -11.23
CA THR A 141 -26.97 10.82 -10.68
C THR A 141 -27.29 9.57 -9.86
N VAL A 142 -26.96 8.38 -10.37
CA VAL A 142 -27.20 7.12 -9.66
C VAL A 142 -26.33 7.01 -8.42
N ILE A 143 -25.02 7.30 -8.50
CA ILE A 143 -24.12 7.27 -7.34
C ILE A 143 -24.61 8.22 -6.24
N ARG A 144 -25.15 9.39 -6.61
CA ARG A 144 -25.65 10.37 -5.65
C ARG A 144 -27.02 10.02 -5.05
N ASN A 145 -27.96 9.55 -5.86
CA ASN A 145 -29.38 9.51 -5.53
C ASN A 145 -30.07 8.19 -5.86
N GLY A 146 -29.32 7.12 -6.18
CA GLY A 146 -29.88 5.81 -6.47
C GLY A 146 -30.75 5.29 -5.33
N ARG A 147 -31.81 4.57 -5.67
CA ARG A 147 -32.86 4.10 -4.74
C ARG A 147 -32.39 3.16 -3.63
N SER A 148 -31.23 2.54 -3.78
CA SER A 148 -30.65 1.62 -2.80
C SER A 148 -29.12 1.65 -2.84
N ILE A 149 -28.44 1.35 -1.73
CA ILE A 149 -26.98 1.26 -1.67
C ILE A 149 -26.41 0.24 -2.67
N PRO A 150 -26.98 -0.97 -2.85
CA PRO A 150 -26.49 -1.92 -3.85
C PRO A 150 -26.53 -1.39 -5.30
N LEU A 151 -27.57 -0.65 -5.68
CA LEU A 151 -27.65 -0.04 -7.01
C LEU A 151 -26.57 1.03 -7.20
N ARG A 152 -26.36 1.86 -6.16
CA ARG A 152 -25.31 2.89 -6.16
C ARG A 152 -23.92 2.25 -6.25
N LEU A 153 -23.69 1.16 -5.53
CA LEU A 153 -22.47 0.38 -5.59
C LEU A 153 -22.20 -0.17 -6.99
N LYS A 154 -23.22 -0.69 -7.68
CA LYS A 154 -23.08 -1.12 -9.07
C LYS A 154 -22.66 0.03 -9.99
N ALA A 155 -23.26 1.22 -9.84
CA ALA A 155 -22.84 2.39 -10.59
C ALA A 155 -21.38 2.81 -10.29
N VAL A 156 -20.95 2.72 -9.03
CA VAL A 156 -19.54 2.93 -8.64
C VAL A 156 -18.63 1.89 -9.31
N ARG A 157 -19.01 0.60 -9.32
CA ARG A 157 -18.24 -0.47 -9.99
C ARG A 157 -18.18 -0.28 -11.50
N THR A 158 -19.27 0.17 -12.14
CA THR A 158 -19.27 0.51 -13.57
C THR A 158 -18.29 1.65 -13.86
N ALA A 159 -18.30 2.71 -13.03
CA ALA A 159 -17.36 3.82 -13.15
C ALA A 159 -15.90 3.39 -12.90
N LEU A 160 -15.67 2.51 -11.92
CA LEU A 160 -14.35 1.92 -11.65
C LEU A 160 -13.87 1.07 -12.82
N SER A 161 -14.73 0.24 -13.39
CA SER A 161 -14.42 -0.64 -14.54
C SER A 161 -13.92 0.16 -15.73
N ILE A 162 -14.70 1.14 -16.21
CA ILE A 162 -14.29 1.96 -17.35
C ILE A 162 -13.05 2.79 -17.05
N THR A 163 -12.92 3.33 -15.83
CA THR A 163 -11.75 4.14 -15.45
C THR A 163 -10.48 3.29 -15.42
N ALA A 164 -10.56 2.04 -14.94
CA ALA A 164 -9.44 1.12 -14.89
C ALA A 164 -9.06 0.59 -16.29
N VAL A 165 -10.04 0.11 -17.06
CA VAL A 165 -9.75 -0.48 -18.38
C VAL A 165 -9.31 0.58 -19.38
N ALA A 166 -9.92 1.77 -19.35
CA ALA A 166 -9.59 2.87 -20.25
C ALA A 166 -8.54 3.85 -19.68
N PHE A 167 -7.83 3.51 -18.60
CA PHE A 167 -6.97 4.45 -17.85
C PHE A 167 -5.92 5.17 -18.71
N HIS A 168 -5.39 4.49 -19.73
CA HIS A 168 -4.36 5.01 -20.63
C HIS A 168 -4.90 5.71 -21.89
N THR A 169 -6.23 5.87 -21.98
CA THR A 169 -6.91 6.49 -23.11
C THR A 169 -7.39 7.91 -22.75
N GLY A 170 -8.05 8.58 -23.68
CA GLY A 170 -8.74 9.85 -23.41
C GLY A 170 -10.02 9.72 -22.57
N LEU A 171 -10.59 8.52 -22.38
CA LEU A 171 -11.92 8.35 -21.77
C LEU A 171 -12.02 8.85 -20.31
N PRO A 172 -11.03 8.65 -19.43
CA PRO A 172 -11.10 9.18 -18.06
C PRO A 172 -11.21 10.72 -18.02
N SER A 173 -10.87 11.44 -19.10
CA SER A 173 -11.06 12.89 -19.16
C SER A 173 -12.53 13.33 -19.01
N TYR A 174 -13.50 12.53 -19.48
CA TYR A 174 -14.93 12.83 -19.28
C TYR A 174 -15.29 12.85 -17.78
N PHE A 175 -14.66 12.00 -16.98
CA PHE A 175 -14.79 12.00 -15.52
C PHE A 175 -14.06 13.17 -14.86
N THR A 176 -13.06 13.78 -15.50
CA THR A 176 -12.45 15.02 -15.00
C THR A 176 -13.28 16.26 -15.31
N HIS A 177 -14.01 16.25 -16.44
CA HIS A 177 -14.92 17.36 -16.80
C HIS A 177 -16.19 17.37 -15.96
N ARG A 178 -16.69 16.19 -15.57
CA ARG A 178 -17.82 16.06 -14.64
C ARG A 178 -17.35 15.55 -13.29
N ASP A 179 -17.34 16.46 -12.32
CA ASP A 179 -16.87 16.19 -10.96
C ASP A 179 -17.77 15.17 -10.22
N LEU A 180 -17.29 13.92 -10.11
CA LEU A 180 -17.94 12.86 -9.33
C LEU A 180 -17.67 12.95 -7.83
N PHE A 181 -16.75 13.82 -7.39
CA PHE A 181 -16.32 13.88 -5.99
C PHE A 181 -17.50 14.05 -5.02
N PRO A 182 -18.46 14.98 -5.22
CA PRO A 182 -19.58 15.14 -4.30
C PRO A 182 -20.47 13.89 -4.21
N SER A 183 -20.64 13.17 -5.32
CA SER A 183 -21.45 11.96 -5.40
C SER A 183 -20.78 10.80 -4.69
N LEU A 184 -19.47 10.64 -4.86
CA LEU A 184 -18.67 9.65 -4.14
C LEU A 184 -18.65 9.94 -2.63
N MET A 185 -18.49 11.20 -2.23
CA MET A 185 -18.55 11.59 -0.82
C MET A 185 -19.90 11.27 -0.19
N LYS A 186 -21.00 11.62 -0.86
CA LYS A 186 -22.35 11.30 -0.39
C LYS A 186 -22.55 9.78 -0.30
N TYR A 187 -22.10 9.02 -1.30
CA TYR A 187 -22.18 7.56 -1.28
C TYR A 187 -21.43 6.96 -0.09
N MET A 188 -20.18 7.35 0.14
CA MET A 188 -19.40 6.87 1.27
C MET A 188 -20.01 7.28 2.61
N ASN A 189 -20.61 8.47 2.69
CA ASN A 189 -21.33 8.91 3.88
C ASN A 189 -22.55 8.04 4.18
N ASP A 190 -23.25 7.57 3.16
CA ASP A 190 -24.50 6.81 3.31
C ASP A 190 -24.25 5.29 3.47
N CYS A 191 -23.02 4.81 3.25
CA CYS A 191 -22.65 3.41 3.47
C CYS A 191 -22.37 3.12 4.95
N ASP A 192 -22.83 1.97 5.42
CA ASP A 192 -22.55 1.45 6.76
C ASP A 192 -21.32 0.54 6.76
N ASP A 193 -21.20 -0.32 5.73
CA ASP A 193 -20.12 -1.31 5.62
C ASP A 193 -18.89 -0.79 4.88
N SER A 194 -17.70 -1.12 5.42
CA SER A 194 -16.41 -0.78 4.78
C SER A 194 -16.23 -1.41 3.40
N ILE A 195 -16.83 -2.58 3.16
CA ILE A 195 -16.75 -3.32 1.90
C ILE A 195 -17.40 -2.53 0.76
N ASP A 196 -18.48 -1.79 1.06
CA ASP A 196 -19.21 -0.99 0.08
C ASP A 196 -18.51 0.35 -0.20
N VAL A 197 -17.75 0.87 0.78
CA VAL A 197 -16.94 2.09 0.65
C VAL A 197 -15.70 1.85 -0.22
N LEU A 198 -15.09 0.66 -0.16
CA LEU A 198 -13.81 0.37 -0.81
C LEU A 198 -13.79 0.69 -2.32
N PRO A 199 -14.76 0.25 -3.15
CA PRO A 199 -14.74 0.56 -4.59
C PRO A 199 -14.82 2.06 -4.91
N ALA A 200 -15.53 2.83 -4.09
CA ALA A 200 -15.63 4.29 -4.27
C ALA A 200 -14.31 4.98 -3.93
N LEU A 201 -13.64 4.55 -2.86
CA LEU A 201 -12.32 5.05 -2.48
C LEU A 201 -11.27 4.68 -3.53
N TYR A 202 -11.36 3.47 -4.09
CA TYR A 202 -10.48 3.00 -5.15
C TYR A 202 -10.64 3.81 -6.44
N LEU A 203 -11.89 4.04 -6.87
CA LEU A 203 -12.21 4.87 -8.03
C LEU A 203 -11.66 6.29 -7.87
N LEU A 204 -11.83 6.89 -6.70
CA LEU A 204 -11.28 8.22 -6.42
C LEU A 204 -9.75 8.26 -6.59
N GLY A 205 -9.04 7.24 -6.12
CA GLY A 205 -7.58 7.13 -6.31
C GLY A 205 -7.17 7.07 -7.77
N LEU A 206 -7.87 6.29 -8.59
CA LEU A 206 -7.59 6.24 -10.03
C LEU A 206 -7.85 7.60 -10.69
N LEU A 207 -8.99 8.25 -10.37
CA LEU A 207 -9.33 9.55 -10.92
C LEU A 207 -8.31 10.63 -10.56
N VAL A 208 -7.76 10.60 -9.34
CA VAL A 208 -6.70 11.52 -8.89
C VAL A 208 -5.37 11.27 -9.60
N ASN A 209 -5.07 10.01 -9.93
CA ASN A 209 -3.81 9.63 -10.58
C ASN A 209 -3.83 9.71 -12.11
N TYR A 210 -5.01 9.84 -12.73
CA TYR A 210 -5.11 10.06 -14.18
C TYR A 210 -4.37 11.33 -14.58
N ASN A 211 -3.32 11.18 -15.41
CA ASN A 211 -2.47 12.26 -15.93
C ASN A 211 -1.98 13.27 -14.87
N LYS A 212 -1.78 12.78 -13.64
CA LYS A 212 -1.43 13.59 -12.46
C LYS A 212 -0.17 14.44 -12.61
N PHE A 213 0.76 14.05 -13.47
CA PHE A 213 2.03 14.75 -13.69
C PHE A 213 2.09 15.49 -15.03
N GLU A 214 0.96 15.57 -15.72
CA GLU A 214 0.83 16.09 -17.08
C GLU A 214 -0.03 17.37 -17.07
N PHE A 215 -1.06 17.44 -16.23
CA PHE A 215 -1.86 18.64 -16.01
C PHE A 215 -2.40 18.72 -14.57
N GLN A 216 -3.03 19.85 -14.23
CA GLN A 216 -3.67 20.05 -12.93
C GLN A 216 -4.98 19.27 -12.84
N ASN A 217 -4.96 18.14 -12.13
CA ASN A 217 -6.13 17.30 -11.95
C ASN A 217 -7.12 17.92 -10.93
N PRO A 218 -8.42 18.12 -11.27
CA PRO A 218 -9.39 18.75 -10.37
C PRO A 218 -9.66 17.94 -9.10
N TYR A 219 -9.59 16.60 -9.16
CA TYR A 219 -9.78 15.76 -7.99
C TYR A 219 -8.69 15.97 -6.94
N ARG A 220 -7.45 16.30 -7.36
CA ARG A 220 -6.36 16.65 -6.44
C ARG A 220 -6.69 17.89 -5.62
N LEU A 221 -7.28 18.92 -6.25
CA LEU A 221 -7.73 20.12 -5.55
C LEU A 221 -8.86 19.80 -4.56
N ARG A 222 -9.79 18.91 -4.96
CA ARG A 222 -10.83 18.42 -4.06
C ARG A 222 -10.28 17.70 -2.83
N LEU A 223 -9.21 16.92 -2.95
CA LEU A 223 -8.56 16.27 -1.80
C LEU A 223 -7.99 17.30 -0.82
N ASP A 224 -7.32 18.34 -1.33
CA ASP A 224 -6.71 19.40 -0.52
C ASP A 224 -7.77 20.19 0.27
N ASP A 225 -8.87 20.56 -0.40
CA ASP A 225 -9.96 21.36 0.19
C ASP A 225 -10.97 20.56 1.04
N PHE A 226 -10.81 19.24 1.16
CA PHE A 226 -11.80 18.39 1.82
C PHE A 226 -11.73 18.48 3.35
N VAL A 227 -12.85 18.83 4.01
CA VAL A 227 -12.90 19.10 5.45
C VAL A 227 -13.96 18.31 6.23
N ASN A 228 -14.66 17.36 5.61
CA ASN A 228 -15.72 16.62 6.30
C ASN A 228 -15.13 15.47 7.14
N ASP A 229 -14.94 15.72 8.45
CA ASP A 229 -14.39 14.75 9.41
C ASP A 229 -15.13 13.41 9.41
N GLY A 230 -16.48 13.41 9.38
CA GLY A 230 -17.26 12.19 9.44
C GLY A 230 -16.99 11.25 8.26
N ILE A 231 -16.88 11.80 7.04
CA ILE A 231 -16.57 11.03 5.85
C ILE A 231 -15.10 10.60 5.86
N ILE A 232 -14.17 11.48 6.26
CA ILE A 232 -12.74 11.16 6.43
C ILE A 232 -12.58 9.94 7.36
N GLN A 233 -13.28 9.94 8.49
CA GLN A 233 -13.25 8.83 9.45
C GLN A 233 -13.79 7.53 8.87
N LYS A 234 -14.86 7.57 8.05
CA LYS A 234 -15.35 6.39 7.31
C LYS A 234 -14.31 5.86 6.33
N MET A 235 -13.63 6.73 5.57
CA MET A 235 -12.56 6.32 4.66
C MET A 235 -11.40 5.65 5.42
N ILE A 236 -10.98 6.24 6.54
CA ILE A 236 -9.91 5.73 7.39
C ILE A 236 -10.30 4.37 8.01
N SER A 237 -11.55 4.21 8.43
CA SER A 237 -12.07 2.94 8.95
C SER A 237 -12.04 1.85 7.88
N CYS A 238 -12.52 2.15 6.67
CA CYS A 238 -12.44 1.26 5.52
C CYS A 238 -11.00 0.86 5.18
N PHE A 239 -10.09 1.84 5.17
CA PHE A 239 -8.66 1.61 4.97
C PHE A 239 -8.06 0.69 6.05
N GLY A 240 -8.39 0.92 7.32
CA GLY A 240 -7.94 0.09 8.44
C GLY A 240 -8.43 -1.34 8.36
N ALA A 241 -9.72 -1.55 8.05
CA ALA A 241 -10.30 -2.88 7.86
C ALA A 241 -9.67 -3.63 6.66
N THR A 242 -9.43 -2.92 5.57
CA THR A 242 -8.78 -3.46 4.37
C THR A 242 -7.33 -3.87 4.66
N CYS A 243 -6.59 -3.05 5.42
CA CYS A 243 -5.23 -3.39 5.87
C CYS A 243 -5.20 -4.62 6.78
N ALA A 244 -6.18 -4.74 7.68
CA ALA A 244 -6.32 -5.91 8.55
C ALA A 244 -6.59 -7.19 7.74
N SER A 245 -7.52 -7.13 6.79
CA SER A 245 -7.83 -8.25 5.89
C SER A 245 -6.60 -8.73 5.10
N MET A 246 -5.86 -7.80 4.49
CA MET A 246 -4.64 -8.14 3.74
C MET A 246 -3.56 -8.74 4.62
N ARG A 247 -3.37 -8.21 5.84
CA ARG A 247 -2.46 -8.81 6.83
C ARG A 247 -2.89 -10.23 7.17
N ASP A 248 -4.18 -10.44 7.42
CA ASP A 248 -4.72 -11.76 7.78
C ASP A 248 -4.52 -12.78 6.66
N ALA A 249 -4.51 -12.35 5.39
CA ALA A 249 -4.13 -13.21 4.27
C ALA A 249 -2.66 -13.67 4.35
N TYR A 250 -1.72 -12.81 4.76
CA TYR A 250 -0.33 -13.24 5.02
C TYR A 250 -0.24 -14.22 6.21
N VAL A 251 -0.98 -13.94 7.29
CA VAL A 251 -1.01 -14.80 8.49
C VAL A 251 -1.62 -16.16 8.18
N ALA A 252 -2.63 -16.22 7.31
CA ALA A 252 -3.24 -17.47 6.86
C ALA A 252 -2.24 -18.39 6.14
N VAL A 253 -1.25 -17.83 5.41
CA VAL A 253 -0.18 -18.62 4.79
C VAL A 253 0.81 -19.14 5.83
N GLN A 254 1.18 -18.32 6.81
CA GLN A 254 2.10 -18.71 7.88
C GLN A 254 1.79 -17.95 9.18
N GLU A 255 1.28 -18.67 10.18
CA GLU A 255 1.06 -18.13 11.52
C GLU A 255 2.43 -17.83 12.16
N ASP A 256 2.62 -16.56 12.56
CA ASP A 256 3.91 -16.04 12.99
C ASP A 256 3.93 -15.63 14.48
N MET A 257 2.90 -15.98 15.25
CA MET A 257 2.94 -15.88 16.71
C MET A 257 3.53 -17.14 17.34
N PRO A 258 4.36 -17.01 18.39
CA PRO A 258 4.87 -18.17 19.14
C PRO A 258 3.74 -19.02 19.74
N GLU A 259 3.93 -20.34 19.74
CA GLU A 259 3.04 -21.29 20.43
C GLU A 259 2.95 -20.92 21.93
N GLY A 260 1.73 -20.67 22.42
CA GLY A 260 1.47 -20.22 23.80
C GLY A 260 0.89 -18.81 23.95
N TRP A 261 0.77 -18.03 22.87
CA TRP A 261 0.19 -16.67 22.89
C TRP A 261 -1.20 -16.56 22.26
N THR A 262 -1.72 -17.63 21.65
CA THR A 262 -3.14 -17.69 21.29
C THR A 262 -3.95 -17.85 22.59
N VAL A 263 -4.95 -17.00 22.81
CA VAL A 263 -5.76 -16.93 24.06
C VAL A 263 -6.37 -18.30 24.47
N GLY A 264 -6.49 -19.25 23.54
CA GLY A 264 -6.91 -20.63 23.84
C GLY A 264 -5.82 -21.54 24.42
N SER A 265 -4.53 -21.26 24.19
CA SER A 265 -3.42 -22.14 24.60
C SER A 265 -2.99 -21.95 26.06
N THR A 266 -3.15 -20.75 26.63
CA THR A 266 -2.89 -20.47 28.05
C THR A 266 -3.89 -21.14 28.99
N LEU A 267 -5.12 -21.40 28.53
CA LEU A 267 -6.14 -22.13 29.30
C LEU A 267 -5.88 -23.64 29.36
N ASN A 268 -5.23 -24.21 28.34
CA ASN A 268 -4.79 -25.61 28.36
C ASN A 268 -3.66 -25.85 29.37
N TYR A 269 -2.80 -24.85 29.59
CA TYR A 269 -1.69 -24.98 30.54
C TYR A 269 -2.14 -24.90 32.02
N ILE A 270 -3.34 -24.37 32.29
CA ILE A 270 -3.91 -24.20 33.64
C ILE A 270 -4.97 -25.29 33.97
N GLY A 271 -5.08 -26.36 33.15
CA GLY A 271 -5.96 -27.50 33.48
C GLY A 271 -7.46 -27.21 33.43
N LEU A 272 -7.86 -26.09 32.81
CA LEU A 272 -9.26 -25.67 32.62
C LEU A 272 -9.78 -25.95 31.19
N GLY A 273 -9.09 -26.81 30.43
CA GLY A 273 -9.37 -27.12 29.02
C GLY A 273 -10.73 -27.75 28.70
N VAL A 274 -11.59 -27.98 29.70
CA VAL A 274 -12.95 -28.53 29.51
C VAL A 274 -14.01 -27.44 29.21
N LEU A 275 -13.67 -26.15 29.36
CA LEU A 275 -14.63 -25.04 29.20
C LEU A 275 -14.32 -24.04 28.07
N ALA A 276 -13.25 -24.25 27.28
CA ALA A 276 -12.89 -23.33 26.20
C ALA A 276 -13.52 -23.77 24.86
N PRO A 277 -14.34 -22.91 24.20
CA PRO A 277 -14.88 -23.23 22.89
C PRO A 277 -13.78 -23.11 21.82
N SER A 278 -13.57 -24.19 21.06
CA SER A 278 -12.89 -24.25 19.76
C SER A 278 -11.49 -23.61 19.69
N SER A 279 -10.46 -24.39 19.98
CA SER A 279 -9.12 -24.17 19.42
C SER A 279 -9.20 -24.17 17.90
N ARG A 280 -8.95 -23.02 17.24
CA ARG A 280 -8.70 -23.01 15.79
C ARG A 280 -7.50 -23.94 15.52
N PRO A 281 -7.60 -24.88 14.56
CA PRO A 281 -6.49 -25.75 14.23
C PRO A 281 -5.30 -24.89 13.79
N SER A 282 -4.09 -25.24 14.26
CA SER A 282 -2.85 -24.69 13.74
C SER A 282 -2.86 -24.89 12.23
N THR A 283 -2.89 -23.81 11.45
CA THR A 283 -2.75 -23.89 9.99
C THR A 283 -1.48 -24.69 9.70
N PRO A 284 -1.56 -25.86 9.04
CA PRO A 284 -0.38 -26.64 8.73
C PRO A 284 0.57 -25.78 7.90
N VAL A 285 1.81 -25.63 8.36
CA VAL A 285 2.81 -24.81 7.67
C VAL A 285 3.00 -25.38 6.26
N PRO A 286 2.70 -24.62 5.19
CA PRO A 286 2.83 -25.10 3.83
C PRO A 286 4.26 -25.49 3.52
N ALA A 287 4.46 -26.39 2.54
CA ALA A 287 5.80 -26.70 2.06
C ALA A 287 6.51 -25.41 1.58
N PRO A 288 7.84 -25.28 1.72
CA PRO A 288 8.53 -24.01 1.48
C PRO A 288 8.40 -23.49 0.04
N GLU A 289 8.20 -24.35 -0.97
CA GLU A 289 7.91 -23.93 -2.35
C GLU A 289 6.47 -23.44 -2.52
N GLU A 290 5.51 -24.11 -1.90
CA GLU A 290 4.10 -23.72 -1.94
C GLU A 290 3.88 -22.38 -1.22
N ALA A 291 4.51 -22.19 -0.07
CA ALA A 291 4.51 -20.91 0.65
C ALA A 291 5.08 -19.77 -0.22
N LYS A 292 6.14 -20.02 -1.01
CA LYS A 292 6.69 -19.01 -1.92
C LYS A 292 5.67 -18.58 -2.98
N SER A 293 4.93 -19.51 -3.59
CA SER A 293 3.89 -19.18 -4.56
C SER A 293 2.74 -18.41 -3.93
N LEU A 294 2.30 -18.82 -2.73
CA LEU A 294 1.22 -18.14 -2.00
C LEU A 294 1.62 -16.70 -1.62
N PHE A 295 2.84 -16.50 -1.10
CA PHE A 295 3.34 -15.16 -0.80
C PHE A 295 3.60 -14.31 -2.04
N ALA A 296 3.86 -14.91 -3.21
CA ALA A 296 4.04 -14.17 -4.46
C ALA A 296 2.71 -13.63 -5.02
N ALA A 297 1.59 -14.30 -4.73
CA ALA A 297 0.25 -13.84 -5.07
C ALA A 297 -0.24 -12.70 -4.15
N LEU A 298 0.32 -12.58 -2.95
CA LEU A 298 -0.01 -11.51 -2.00
C LEU A 298 0.78 -10.22 -2.29
N PRO A 299 0.22 -9.04 -1.98
CA PRO A 299 -1.10 -8.79 -1.37
C PRO A 299 -2.27 -8.94 -2.35
N GLY A 300 -3.52 -9.07 -1.88
CA GLY A 300 -4.72 -9.08 -2.74
C GLY A 300 -4.92 -7.77 -3.52
N PRO A 301 -5.86 -7.72 -4.49
CA PRO A 301 -6.11 -6.54 -5.33
C PRO A 301 -6.56 -5.30 -4.54
N GLU A 302 -7.11 -5.48 -3.34
CA GLU A 302 -7.54 -4.38 -2.47
C GLU A 302 -6.39 -3.44 -2.06
N VAL A 303 -5.14 -3.90 -2.18
CA VAL A 303 -3.93 -3.14 -1.85
C VAL A 303 -3.85 -1.79 -2.56
N GLY A 304 -4.45 -1.64 -3.74
CA GLY A 304 -4.41 -0.38 -4.46
C GLY A 304 -5.14 0.77 -3.75
N VAL A 305 -5.93 0.49 -2.70
CA VAL A 305 -6.43 1.52 -1.78
C VAL A 305 -5.30 2.34 -1.14
N LEU A 306 -4.09 1.78 -1.00
CA LEU A 306 -2.91 2.50 -0.52
C LEU A 306 -2.58 3.71 -1.41
N LEU A 307 -2.93 3.67 -2.71
CA LEU A 307 -2.71 4.80 -3.62
C LEU A 307 -3.61 5.97 -3.24
N THR A 308 -4.91 5.71 -3.03
CA THR A 308 -5.83 6.75 -2.57
C THR A 308 -5.43 7.28 -1.20
N THR A 309 -5.04 6.40 -0.27
CA THR A 309 -4.58 6.83 1.06
C THR A 309 -3.32 7.68 0.96
N TYR A 310 -2.35 7.33 0.11
CA TYR A 310 -1.17 8.15 -0.13
C TYR A 310 -1.54 9.53 -0.67
N ASP A 311 -2.46 9.62 -1.63
CA ASP A 311 -2.88 10.90 -2.19
C ASP A 311 -3.54 11.80 -1.14
N PHE A 312 -4.39 11.25 -0.28
CA PHE A 312 -4.95 11.97 0.85
C PHE A 312 -3.90 12.36 1.87
N VAL A 313 -2.95 11.49 2.20
CA VAL A 313 -1.87 11.79 3.15
C VAL A 313 -0.96 12.91 2.63
N ASN A 314 -0.70 12.94 1.31
CA ASN A 314 0.12 13.95 0.68
C ASN A 314 -0.59 15.31 0.55
N ALA A 315 -1.91 15.32 0.33
CA ALA A 315 -2.68 16.54 0.10
C ALA A 315 -3.32 17.11 1.38
N ASN A 316 -3.86 16.27 2.26
CA ASN A 316 -4.83 16.68 3.27
C ASN A 316 -4.34 16.46 4.71
N LYS A 317 -4.02 17.56 5.40
CA LYS A 317 -3.55 17.50 6.80
C LYS A 317 -4.62 17.01 7.79
N LEU A 318 -5.89 17.28 7.53
CA LEU A 318 -7.00 16.84 8.37
C LEU A 318 -7.17 15.31 8.29
N PHE A 319 -7.00 14.74 7.09
CA PHE A 319 -6.96 13.30 6.88
C PHE A 319 -5.80 12.68 7.68
N CYS A 320 -4.59 13.24 7.59
CA CYS A 320 -3.45 12.75 8.36
C CYS A 320 -3.69 12.83 9.88
N PHE A 321 -4.26 13.93 10.36
CA PHE A 321 -4.58 14.09 11.77
C PHE A 321 -5.61 13.05 12.24
N ASN A 322 -6.68 12.84 11.48
CA ASN A 322 -7.66 11.79 11.78
C ASN A 322 -7.00 10.40 11.71
N LEU A 323 -6.18 10.09 10.70
CA LEU A 323 -5.53 8.79 10.57
C LEU A 323 -4.66 8.44 11.80
N VAL A 324 -3.95 9.44 12.34
CA VAL A 324 -3.10 9.26 13.53
C VAL A 324 -3.89 9.19 14.83
N THR A 325 -5.03 9.90 14.93
CA THR A 325 -5.79 10.03 16.18
C THR A 325 -7.03 9.13 16.27
N TYR A 326 -7.43 8.50 15.17
CA TYR A 326 -8.61 7.65 15.12
C TYR A 326 -8.42 6.41 15.99
N ALA A 327 -9.10 6.41 17.13
CA ALA A 327 -9.17 5.26 18.02
C ALA A 327 -10.21 4.26 17.50
N ALA A 328 -10.00 2.98 17.81
CA ALA A 328 -11.02 1.96 17.57
C ALA A 328 -12.31 2.30 18.32
N GLN A 329 -13.46 2.24 17.64
CA GLN A 329 -14.76 2.55 18.25
C GLN A 329 -15.16 1.48 19.27
N ASP A 330 -14.79 0.22 19.00
CA ASP A 330 -15.01 -0.92 19.88
C ASP A 330 -13.70 -1.54 20.39
N LYS A 331 -13.72 -2.11 21.61
CA LYS A 331 -12.57 -2.84 22.19
C LYS A 331 -12.10 -4.05 21.37
N LYS A 332 -12.93 -4.52 20.43
CA LYS A 332 -12.60 -5.64 19.53
C LYS A 332 -11.97 -5.17 18.21
N GLU A 333 -12.14 -3.91 17.85
CA GLU A 333 -11.62 -3.35 16.62
C GLU A 333 -10.20 -2.84 16.83
N VAL A 334 -9.40 -2.91 15.77
CA VAL A 334 -8.02 -2.44 15.77
C VAL A 334 -7.99 -1.06 15.13
N ALA A 335 -7.28 -0.11 15.76
CA ALA A 335 -7.13 1.23 15.21
C ALA A 335 -6.58 1.16 13.77
N PRO A 336 -7.09 1.97 12.81
CA PRO A 336 -6.65 1.94 11.42
C PRO A 336 -5.15 2.12 11.23
N LEU A 337 -4.53 3.02 12.01
CA LEU A 337 -3.08 3.18 12.03
C LEU A 337 -2.35 1.89 12.44
N SER A 338 -2.87 1.16 13.42
CA SER A 338 -2.30 -0.12 13.84
C SER A 338 -2.37 -1.16 12.73
N SER A 339 -3.52 -1.30 12.06
CA SER A 339 -3.68 -2.20 10.93
C SER A 339 -2.74 -1.84 9.77
N PHE A 340 -2.57 -0.55 9.48
CA PHE A 340 -1.63 -0.07 8.46
C PHE A 340 -0.16 -0.38 8.81
N LEU A 341 0.28 -0.06 10.03
CA LEU A 341 1.65 -0.36 10.48
C LEU A 341 1.90 -1.88 10.50
N SER A 342 0.90 -2.65 10.90
CA SER A 342 0.95 -4.11 10.87
C SER A 342 1.15 -4.61 9.44
N LEU A 343 0.28 -4.25 8.49
CA LEU A 343 0.44 -4.63 7.07
C LEU A 343 1.80 -4.22 6.51
N THR A 344 2.28 -3.02 6.85
CA THR A 344 3.58 -2.51 6.40
C THR A 344 4.72 -3.45 6.78
N SER A 345 4.69 -4.04 7.98
CA SER A 345 5.69 -5.04 8.38
C SER A 345 5.70 -6.31 7.52
N TYR A 346 4.51 -6.79 7.11
CA TYR A 346 4.39 -7.95 6.21
C TYR A 346 4.87 -7.62 4.81
N LEU A 347 4.51 -6.44 4.28
CA LEU A 347 5.01 -5.95 2.99
C LEU A 347 6.54 -5.84 3.01
N PHE A 348 7.15 -5.34 4.08
CA PHE A 348 8.61 -5.20 4.16
C PHE A 348 9.33 -6.54 4.13
N GLN A 349 8.83 -7.55 4.84
CA GLN A 349 9.44 -8.89 4.81
C GLN A 349 9.26 -9.60 3.47
N HIS A 350 8.25 -9.25 2.69
CA HIS A 350 7.93 -9.87 1.40
C HIS A 350 8.11 -8.94 0.19
N ALA A 351 8.76 -7.79 0.36
CA ALA A 351 8.86 -6.73 -0.65
C ALA A 351 9.41 -7.23 -1.99
N HIS A 352 10.30 -8.23 -1.95
CA HIS A 352 10.95 -8.80 -3.12
C HIS A 352 10.29 -10.08 -3.67
N ARG A 353 9.12 -10.48 -3.17
CA ARG A 353 8.40 -11.65 -3.68
C ARG A 353 7.81 -11.40 -5.06
N SER A 354 7.37 -10.18 -5.32
CA SER A 354 6.88 -9.74 -6.63
C SER A 354 7.23 -8.27 -6.87
N SER A 355 7.35 -7.87 -8.14
CA SER A 355 7.53 -6.44 -8.47
C SER A 355 6.36 -5.59 -7.95
N ARG A 356 5.16 -6.18 -7.92
CA ARG A 356 3.95 -5.54 -7.41
C ARG A 356 4.03 -5.28 -5.90
N ALA A 357 4.45 -6.26 -5.10
CA ALA A 357 4.66 -6.09 -3.66
C ALA A 357 5.72 -5.01 -3.36
N SER A 358 6.78 -4.94 -4.16
CA SER A 358 7.79 -3.88 -4.05
C SER A 358 7.20 -2.48 -4.27
N LEU A 359 6.36 -2.30 -5.30
CA LEU A 359 5.72 -1.01 -5.59
C LEU A 359 4.85 -0.53 -4.42
N TYR A 360 4.04 -1.41 -3.84
CA TYR A 360 3.22 -1.06 -2.68
C TYR A 360 4.04 -0.84 -1.40
N THR A 361 5.16 -1.55 -1.26
CA THR A 361 6.13 -1.29 -0.20
C THR A 361 6.67 0.14 -0.27
N TYR A 362 7.05 0.62 -1.45
CA TYR A 362 7.44 2.03 -1.65
C TYR A 362 6.36 3.02 -1.24
N LEU A 363 5.11 2.71 -1.59
CA LEU A 363 3.97 3.56 -1.26
C LEU A 363 3.76 3.67 0.26
N THR A 364 3.91 2.57 1.00
CA THR A 364 3.87 2.61 2.48
C THR A 364 5.01 3.44 3.07
N LEU A 365 6.21 3.39 2.48
CA LEU A 365 7.34 4.24 2.89
C LEU A 365 7.05 5.73 2.64
N PHE A 366 6.44 6.08 1.51
CA PHE A 366 6.06 7.47 1.24
C PHE A 366 5.02 7.99 2.23
N ILE A 367 3.99 7.18 2.54
CA ILE A 367 3.00 7.51 3.57
C ILE A 367 3.70 7.75 4.92
N LEU A 368 4.55 6.82 5.36
CA LEU A 368 5.27 6.96 6.63
C LEU A 368 6.16 8.20 6.65
N GLN A 369 6.88 8.46 5.56
CA GLN A 369 7.73 9.65 5.44
C GLN A 369 6.92 10.94 5.62
N ILE A 370 5.80 11.08 4.93
CA ILE A 370 4.95 12.29 5.03
C ILE A 370 4.43 12.46 6.47
N LEU A 371 3.99 11.37 7.11
CA LEU A 371 3.47 11.41 8.48
C LEU A 371 4.53 11.84 9.51
N VAL A 372 5.79 11.40 9.36
CA VAL A 372 6.86 11.75 10.31
C VAL A 372 7.50 13.11 10.05
N GLU A 373 7.26 13.72 8.88
CA GLU A 373 7.75 15.07 8.55
C GLU A 373 6.94 16.18 9.22
N ASP A 374 5.63 15.99 9.41
CA ASP A 374 4.77 16.96 10.07
C ASP A 374 5.03 17.00 11.59
N GLN A 375 5.36 18.19 12.11
CA GLN A 375 5.77 18.37 13.51
C GLN A 375 4.63 18.11 14.52
N ILE A 376 3.38 18.30 14.11
CA ILE A 376 2.20 18.04 14.95
C ILE A 376 1.95 16.54 15.00
N LEU A 377 2.02 15.87 13.85
CA LEU A 377 1.78 14.43 13.74
C LEU A 377 2.88 13.63 14.45
N ILE A 378 4.15 13.93 14.21
CA ILE A 378 5.25 13.21 14.88
C ILE A 378 5.20 13.36 16.41
N LYS A 379 4.77 14.53 16.91
CA LYS A 379 4.52 14.73 18.34
C LYS A 379 3.44 13.80 18.88
N ARG A 380 2.36 13.59 18.13
CA ARG A 380 1.30 12.63 18.50
C ARG A 380 1.79 11.19 18.39
N LEU A 381 2.48 10.83 17.31
CA LEU A 381 3.03 9.48 17.09
C LEU A 381 4.01 9.05 18.20
N CYS A 382 4.70 10.01 18.83
CA CYS A 382 5.62 9.76 19.93
C CYS A 382 5.02 10.03 21.33
N SER A 383 3.72 10.35 21.43
CA SER A 383 3.04 10.63 22.70
C SER A 383 2.56 9.35 23.38
N ASP A 384 2.69 9.28 24.71
CA ASP A 384 2.17 8.18 25.53
C ASP A 384 0.64 8.03 25.45
N GLU A 385 -0.09 9.11 25.10
CA GLU A 385 -1.54 9.11 24.91
C GLU A 385 -1.97 8.32 23.66
N SER A 386 -1.06 8.08 22.72
CA SER A 386 -1.36 7.52 21.40
C SER A 386 -0.88 6.07 21.25
N LYS A 387 -0.69 5.36 22.38
CA LYS A 387 -0.25 3.97 22.38
C LYS A 387 -1.23 3.07 21.65
N ILE A 388 -0.69 2.16 20.84
CA ILE A 388 -1.44 1.19 20.04
C ILE A 388 -0.78 -0.19 20.14
N ALA A 389 -1.60 -1.24 20.06
CA ALA A 389 -1.15 -2.61 19.86
C ALA A 389 -0.93 -2.85 18.37
N VAL A 390 0.27 -3.28 17.95
CA VAL A 390 0.58 -3.62 16.55
C VAL A 390 1.21 -5.00 16.49
N ARG A 391 0.63 -5.88 15.66
CA ARG A 391 1.23 -7.17 15.30
C ARG A 391 2.28 -6.94 14.20
N LEU A 392 3.54 -7.16 14.52
CA LEU A 392 4.61 -7.12 13.53
C LEU A 392 4.80 -8.50 12.91
N CYS A 393 5.15 -8.53 11.63
CA CYS A 393 5.46 -9.75 10.90
C CYS A 393 6.68 -10.45 11.52
N ARG A 394 6.58 -11.76 11.72
CA ARG A 394 7.65 -12.62 12.25
C ARG A 394 7.78 -13.90 11.43
N GLN A 395 7.51 -13.81 10.12
CA GLN A 395 7.55 -14.96 9.22
C GLN A 395 8.98 -15.32 8.80
N ARG A 396 9.94 -14.40 8.96
CA ARG A 396 11.36 -14.57 8.64
C ARG A 396 12.26 -14.17 9.80
N GLN A 397 13.38 -14.88 9.97
CA GLN A 397 14.47 -14.46 10.87
C GLN A 397 15.34 -13.37 10.22
N PRO A 398 15.98 -12.49 11.01
CA PRO A 398 15.98 -12.43 12.49
C PRO A 398 14.75 -11.73 13.07
N PHE A 399 14.28 -12.20 14.23
CA PHE A 399 13.11 -11.61 14.88
C PHE A 399 13.47 -10.49 15.85
N LEU A 400 12.72 -9.39 15.82
CA LEU A 400 12.77 -8.37 16.87
C LEU A 400 12.22 -8.89 18.21
N PRO A 401 12.59 -8.26 19.35
CA PRO A 401 12.00 -8.57 20.65
C PRO A 401 10.48 -8.48 20.62
N MET A 402 9.80 -9.44 21.23
CA MET A 402 8.35 -9.43 21.30
C MET A 402 7.88 -8.36 22.29
N ALA A 403 7.17 -7.36 21.79
CA ALA A 403 6.61 -6.30 22.61
C ALA A 403 5.47 -6.83 23.48
N LYS A 404 5.51 -6.49 24.77
CA LYS A 404 4.43 -6.78 25.72
C LYS A 404 3.55 -5.53 25.86
N GLY A 405 2.35 -5.55 25.29
CA GLY A 405 1.36 -4.48 25.40
C GLY A 405 1.52 -3.35 24.38
N ASP A 406 0.79 -2.26 24.62
CA ASP A 406 0.66 -1.13 23.69
C ASP A 406 1.91 -0.24 23.71
N ARG A 407 2.32 0.22 22.53
CA ARG A 407 3.50 1.06 22.35
C ARG A 407 3.17 2.30 21.54
N VAL A 408 3.96 3.34 21.73
CA VAL A 408 3.82 4.56 20.92
C VAL A 408 4.09 4.23 19.45
N PRO A 409 3.29 4.74 18.48
CA PRO A 409 3.49 4.51 17.06
C PRO A 409 4.92 4.79 16.58
N GLY A 410 5.58 5.80 17.14
CA GLY A 410 6.98 6.11 16.84
C GLY A 410 7.93 4.93 17.10
N ALA A 411 7.73 4.16 18.18
CA ALA A 411 8.51 2.97 18.47
C ALA A 411 8.25 1.84 17.46
N VAL A 412 6.99 1.71 17.00
CA VAL A 412 6.62 0.75 15.95
C VAL A 412 7.23 1.14 14.60
N ILE A 413 7.27 2.44 14.27
CA ILE A 413 7.92 2.93 13.05
C ILE A 413 9.43 2.62 13.08
N LEU A 414 10.10 2.75 14.23
CA LEU A 414 11.49 2.31 14.38
C LEU A 414 11.65 0.80 14.11
N ASP A 415 10.76 -0.04 14.66
CA ASP A 415 10.75 -1.48 14.37
C ASP A 415 10.61 -1.76 12.87
N LEU A 416 9.67 -1.08 12.20
CA LEU A 416 9.45 -1.23 10.75
C LEU A 416 10.72 -0.90 9.96
N MET A 417 11.43 0.18 10.30
CA MET A 417 12.66 0.54 9.60
C MET A 417 13.77 -0.49 9.84
N VAL A 418 13.90 -0.98 11.07
CA VAL A 418 14.87 -2.03 11.42
C VAL A 418 14.56 -3.34 10.70
N ASP A 419 13.30 -3.78 10.69
CA ASP A 419 12.86 -4.97 9.96
C ASP A 419 13.07 -4.81 8.45
N GLY A 420 12.74 -3.64 7.91
CA GLY A 420 12.94 -3.31 6.51
C GLY A 420 14.41 -3.42 6.08
N ILE A 421 15.32 -2.85 6.89
CA ILE A 421 16.76 -2.93 6.64
C ILE A 421 17.23 -4.40 6.70
N ASN A 422 16.88 -5.13 7.76
CA ASN A 422 17.41 -6.47 8.02
C ASN A 422 16.92 -7.54 7.03
N HIS A 423 15.65 -7.48 6.58
CA HIS A 423 15.04 -8.54 5.78
C HIS A 423 15.28 -8.43 4.26
N ASN A 424 15.85 -7.31 3.82
CA ASN A 424 16.00 -6.97 2.39
C ASN A 424 17.47 -6.90 1.92
N LEU A 425 18.45 -7.23 2.78
CA LEU A 425 19.88 -7.20 2.42
C LEU A 425 20.19 -8.22 1.30
N ARG A 426 20.58 -7.70 0.13
CA ARG A 426 20.93 -8.46 -1.08
C ARG A 426 22.09 -7.79 -1.80
N ARG A 427 22.91 -8.55 -2.54
CA ARG A 427 24.07 -7.97 -3.27
C ARG A 427 23.66 -6.87 -4.25
N LYS A 428 22.54 -7.08 -4.97
CA LYS A 428 21.87 -6.04 -5.74
C LYS A 428 20.89 -5.30 -4.84
N LEU A 429 21.42 -4.36 -4.04
CA LEU A 429 20.60 -3.55 -3.14
C LEU A 429 19.67 -2.62 -3.91
N ASP A 430 18.46 -2.49 -3.39
CA ASP A 430 17.55 -1.43 -3.80
C ASP A 430 17.87 -0.14 -3.01
N VAL A 431 18.86 0.62 -3.50
CA VAL A 431 19.41 1.80 -2.79
C VAL A 431 18.32 2.79 -2.38
N GLN A 432 17.30 3.02 -3.21
CA GLN A 432 16.24 3.98 -2.92
C GLN A 432 15.40 3.55 -1.71
N TYR A 433 15.10 2.25 -1.57
CA TYR A 433 14.41 1.69 -0.41
C TYR A 433 15.16 1.99 0.90
N TYR A 434 16.47 1.77 0.91
CA TYR A 434 17.30 2.04 2.09
C TYR A 434 17.42 3.54 2.39
N THR A 435 17.56 4.38 1.37
CA THR A 435 17.56 5.84 1.54
C THR A 435 16.27 6.33 2.21
N LEU A 436 15.11 5.80 1.81
CA LEU A 436 13.83 6.12 2.46
C LEU A 436 13.79 5.64 3.91
N CYS A 437 14.24 4.41 4.19
CA CYS A 437 14.28 3.88 5.56
C CYS A 437 15.17 4.74 6.48
N LEU A 438 16.38 5.07 6.03
CA LEU A 438 17.32 5.92 6.76
C LEU A 438 16.76 7.34 6.94
N GLY A 439 16.08 7.87 5.92
CA GLY A 439 15.43 9.18 5.99
C GLY A 439 14.30 9.23 7.03
N ILE A 440 13.48 8.17 7.14
CA ILE A 440 12.44 8.06 8.16
C ILE A 440 13.06 7.95 9.55
N LEU A 441 14.08 7.09 9.73
CA LEU A 441 14.83 7.00 10.99
C LEU A 441 15.38 8.36 11.42
N LEU A 442 16.04 9.08 10.50
CA LEU A 442 16.60 10.39 10.80
C LEU A 442 15.53 11.38 11.29
N ARG A 443 14.36 11.43 10.63
CA ARG A 443 13.26 12.33 11.01
C ARG A 443 12.72 12.02 12.40
N VAL A 444 12.47 10.74 12.70
CA VAL A 444 11.98 10.30 14.01
C VAL A 444 13.01 10.64 15.10
N LEU A 445 14.28 10.27 14.92
CA LEU A 445 15.33 10.50 15.91
C LEU A 445 15.64 12.00 16.08
N SER A 446 15.58 12.77 15.00
CA SER A 446 15.73 14.24 15.05
C SER A 446 14.63 14.89 15.87
N TYR A 447 13.38 14.44 15.69
CA TYR A 447 12.28 14.91 16.53
C TYR A 447 12.49 14.55 18.00
N LEU A 448 12.81 13.29 18.31
CA LEU A 448 13.03 12.84 19.69
C LEU A 448 14.15 13.63 20.37
N SER A 449 15.25 13.89 19.67
CA SER A 449 16.36 14.71 20.16
C SER A 449 15.94 16.15 20.45
N ARG A 450 15.34 16.84 19.46
CA ARG A 450 14.94 18.26 19.62
C ARG A 450 13.87 18.45 20.68
N ALA A 451 12.90 17.54 20.75
CA ALA A 451 11.82 17.58 21.73
C ALA A 451 12.22 16.97 23.09
N LYS A 452 13.41 16.37 23.20
CA LYS A 452 13.91 15.63 24.38
C LYS A 452 12.92 14.57 24.86
N VAL A 453 12.28 13.88 23.91
CA VAL A 453 11.31 12.81 24.18
C VAL A 453 12.05 11.49 24.27
N ARG A 454 11.90 10.80 25.39
CA ARG A 454 12.52 9.50 25.65
C ARG A 454 11.46 8.40 25.59
N ILE A 455 11.49 7.62 24.53
CA ILE A 455 10.55 6.51 24.33
C ILE A 455 11.11 5.20 24.87
N ALA A 456 10.24 4.37 25.46
CA ALA A 456 10.57 3.01 25.86
C ALA A 456 10.71 2.13 24.60
N TYR A 457 11.95 1.81 24.24
CA TYR A 457 12.28 1.06 23.03
C TYR A 457 13.54 0.21 23.26
N HIS A 458 13.70 -0.84 22.47
CA HIS A 458 14.86 -1.73 22.54
C HIS A 458 16.01 -1.21 21.68
N TRP A 459 16.57 -0.06 22.09
CA TRP A 459 17.59 0.71 21.36
C TRP A 459 18.77 -0.11 20.85
N ALA A 460 19.19 -1.12 21.62
CA ALA A 460 20.26 -2.05 21.24
C ALA A 460 20.06 -2.70 19.85
N GLU A 461 18.83 -3.02 19.43
CA GLU A 461 18.58 -3.64 18.12
C GLU A 461 18.70 -2.64 16.96
N LEU A 462 18.36 -1.37 17.19
CA LEU A 462 18.54 -0.32 16.18
C LEU A 462 20.03 -0.17 15.86
N TRP A 463 20.88 -0.10 16.89
CA TRP A 463 22.33 -0.03 16.74
C TRP A 463 22.89 -1.27 16.07
N ARG A 464 22.44 -2.46 16.50
CA ARG A 464 22.84 -3.73 15.90
C ARG A 464 22.48 -3.80 14.42
N SER A 465 21.30 -3.32 14.03
CA SER A 465 20.85 -3.30 12.64
C SER A 465 21.67 -2.34 11.79
N LEU A 466 21.88 -1.10 12.25
CA LEU A 466 22.67 -0.11 11.50
C LEU A 466 24.13 -0.56 11.33
N LEU A 467 24.76 -1.10 12.38
CA LEU A 467 26.13 -1.62 12.31
C LEU A 467 26.24 -2.90 11.48
N ALA A 468 25.22 -3.77 11.51
CA ALA A 468 25.14 -4.91 10.60
C ALA A 468 25.03 -4.44 9.14
N PHE A 469 24.31 -3.34 8.89
CA PHE A 469 24.23 -2.76 7.56
C PHE A 469 25.56 -2.19 7.10
N PHE A 470 26.29 -1.46 7.96
CA PHE A 470 27.69 -1.06 7.69
C PHE A 470 28.55 -2.26 7.29
N LYS A 471 28.52 -3.33 8.10
CA LYS A 471 29.29 -4.54 7.84
C LYS A 471 28.93 -5.18 6.50
N PHE A 472 27.64 -5.23 6.15
CA PHE A 472 27.17 -5.75 4.88
C PHE A 472 27.73 -4.93 3.71
N LEU A 473 27.60 -3.60 3.77
CA LEU A 473 28.10 -2.69 2.73
C LEU A 473 29.62 -2.78 2.57
N THR A 474 30.39 -2.86 3.66
CA THR A 474 31.85 -3.06 3.59
C THR A 474 32.20 -4.40 2.93
N THR A 475 31.49 -5.47 3.29
CA THR A 475 31.77 -6.83 2.80
C THR A 475 31.54 -6.96 1.30
N TYR A 476 30.52 -6.27 0.78
CA TYR A 476 30.15 -6.31 -0.64
C TYR A 476 30.45 -4.99 -1.37
N SER A 477 31.47 -4.25 -0.94
CA SER A 477 31.69 -2.87 -1.40
C SER A 477 31.82 -2.73 -2.92
N ASP A 478 32.42 -3.71 -3.61
CA ASP A 478 32.58 -3.70 -5.07
C ASP A 478 31.22 -3.76 -5.79
N ASP A 479 30.31 -4.64 -5.32
CA ASP A 479 28.95 -4.73 -5.85
C ASP A 479 28.19 -3.43 -5.60
N ILE A 480 28.30 -2.86 -4.38
CA ILE A 480 27.53 -1.68 -3.96
C ILE A 480 27.95 -0.40 -4.68
N ARG A 481 29.26 -0.16 -4.85
CA ARG A 481 29.77 1.07 -5.51
C ARG A 481 29.24 1.24 -6.92
N SER A 482 28.96 0.13 -7.61
CA SER A 482 28.44 0.16 -8.98
C SER A 482 26.98 0.61 -9.07
N ILE A 483 26.24 0.61 -7.96
CA ILE A 483 24.81 0.91 -7.95
C ILE A 483 24.60 2.43 -7.94
N TYR A 484 23.68 2.91 -8.77
CA TYR A 484 23.30 4.31 -8.85
C TYR A 484 22.82 4.85 -7.49
N ARG A 485 23.30 6.05 -7.11
CA ARG A 485 23.03 6.75 -5.82
C ARG A 485 23.49 6.01 -4.56
N SER A 486 24.32 4.99 -4.67
CA SER A 486 24.87 4.28 -3.50
C SER A 486 25.63 5.21 -2.55
N SER A 487 26.35 6.21 -3.07
CA SER A 487 27.07 7.21 -2.26
C SER A 487 26.15 8.01 -1.33
N GLU A 488 25.00 8.46 -1.82
CA GLU A 488 24.02 9.20 -1.01
C GLU A 488 23.48 8.36 0.14
N MET A 489 23.19 7.08 -0.12
CA MET A 489 22.76 6.14 0.93
C MET A 489 23.85 5.90 1.97
N ILE A 490 25.11 5.78 1.53
CA ILE A 490 26.28 5.64 2.40
C ILE A 490 26.43 6.87 3.30
N ASP A 491 26.36 8.07 2.72
CA ASP A 491 26.47 9.33 3.46
C ASP A 491 25.32 9.45 4.47
N ASN A 492 24.09 9.11 4.09
CA ASN A 492 22.93 9.09 4.98
C ASN A 492 23.10 8.12 6.16
N LEU A 493 23.65 6.93 5.92
CA LEU A 493 23.90 5.95 6.98
C LEU A 493 24.96 6.46 7.99
N VAL A 494 26.05 7.03 7.48
CA VAL A 494 27.12 7.61 8.31
C VAL A 494 26.62 8.80 9.10
N ASN A 495 25.90 9.72 8.45
CA ASN A 495 25.33 10.90 9.10
C ASN A 495 24.30 10.53 10.16
N LEU A 496 23.47 9.52 9.91
CA LEU A 496 22.51 9.01 10.89
C LEU A 496 23.21 8.48 12.14
N LEU A 497 24.23 7.63 11.99
CA LEU A 497 24.94 7.07 13.14
C LEU A 497 25.71 8.16 13.90
N ALA A 498 26.36 9.09 13.19
CA ALA A 498 27.04 10.25 13.79
C ALA A 498 26.04 11.15 14.55
N PHE A 499 24.86 11.39 13.97
CA PHE A 499 23.79 12.13 14.64
C PHE A 499 23.39 11.48 15.97
N THR A 500 23.15 10.16 15.96
CA THR A 500 22.76 9.42 17.17
C THR A 500 23.84 9.38 18.23
N LEU A 501 25.12 9.37 17.84
CA LEU A 501 26.23 9.43 18.76
C LEU A 501 26.35 10.81 19.41
N SER A 502 26.24 11.88 18.63
CA SER A 502 26.38 13.24 19.14
C SER A 502 25.17 13.74 19.94
N ASN A 503 23.98 13.18 19.69
CA ASN A 503 22.72 13.65 20.29
C ASN A 503 22.00 12.59 21.13
N GLY A 504 22.61 11.42 21.34
CA GLY A 504 21.98 10.27 22.02
C GLY A 504 21.44 10.60 23.40
N GLU A 505 22.14 11.42 24.17
CA GLU A 505 21.74 11.84 25.53
C GLU A 505 20.36 12.52 25.59
N ASN A 506 19.94 13.17 24.49
CA ASN A 506 18.69 13.91 24.44
C ASN A 506 17.47 12.99 24.36
N PHE A 507 17.59 11.80 23.74
CA PHE A 507 16.44 10.93 23.45
C PHE A 507 16.56 9.52 24.02
N LEU A 508 17.75 9.08 24.46
CA LEU A 508 17.91 7.80 25.11
C LEU A 508 17.36 7.84 26.55
N PRO A 509 16.71 6.75 27.01
CA PRO A 509 15.99 6.74 28.27
C PRO A 509 16.89 6.87 29.49
N ASP A 510 18.09 6.29 29.44
CA ASP A 510 19.02 6.18 30.56
C ASP A 510 20.49 6.12 30.08
N PRO A 511 21.46 6.37 30.97
CA PRO A 511 22.88 6.31 30.61
C PRO A 511 23.36 4.94 30.10
N ALA A 512 22.80 3.82 30.60
CA ALA A 512 23.23 2.49 30.15
C ALA A 512 22.84 2.24 28.68
N SER A 513 21.69 2.76 28.24
CA SER A 513 21.29 2.75 26.83
C SER A 513 22.23 3.58 25.94
N TYR A 514 22.89 4.60 26.48
CA TYR A 514 23.89 5.39 25.77
C TYR A 514 25.27 4.74 25.80
N ASP A 515 25.70 4.20 26.94
CA ASP A 515 26.90 3.37 27.06
C ASP A 515 26.88 2.21 26.06
N ASP A 516 25.71 1.57 25.87
CA ASP A 516 25.52 0.48 24.90
C ASP A 516 25.79 0.91 23.45
N LEU A 517 25.44 2.14 23.07
CA LEU A 517 25.74 2.71 21.75
C LEU A 517 27.26 2.86 21.57
N PHE A 518 27.96 3.42 22.56
CA PHE A 518 29.42 3.54 22.52
C PHE A 518 30.09 2.17 22.48
N TYR A 519 29.66 1.24 23.33
CA TYR A 519 30.19 -0.13 23.37
C TYR A 519 30.14 -0.78 21.97
N LYS A 520 28.96 -0.78 21.35
CA LYS A 520 28.77 -1.37 20.02
C LYS A 520 29.58 -0.65 18.94
N LEU A 521 29.72 0.68 19.03
CA LEU A 521 30.53 1.46 18.11
C LEU A 521 32.02 1.13 18.23
N VAL A 522 32.53 1.01 19.46
CA VAL A 522 33.93 0.66 19.75
C VAL A 522 34.25 -0.75 19.23
N GLU A 523 33.34 -1.70 19.46
CA GLU A 523 33.44 -3.07 18.93
C GLU A 523 33.47 -3.08 17.39
N ALA A 524 32.73 -2.17 16.74
CA ALA A 524 32.68 -2.03 15.29
C ALA A 524 33.83 -1.19 14.69
N GLY A 525 34.79 -0.71 15.49
CA GLY A 525 35.86 0.21 15.06
C GLY A 525 36.62 -0.24 13.79
N ASP A 526 37.07 -1.49 13.77
CA ASP A 526 37.77 -2.07 12.61
C ASP A 526 36.92 -2.08 11.34
N ILE A 527 35.60 -2.29 11.49
CA ILE A 527 34.66 -2.31 10.37
C ILE A 527 34.45 -0.90 9.84
N LEU A 528 34.38 0.11 10.71
CA LEU A 528 34.24 1.52 10.34
C LEU A 528 35.46 2.03 9.57
N ALA A 529 36.67 1.68 10.02
CA ALA A 529 37.90 2.02 9.29
C ALA A 529 37.93 1.39 7.89
N LYS A 530 37.60 0.09 7.79
CA LYS A 530 37.48 -0.59 6.49
C LYS A 530 36.36 -0.01 5.62
N PHE A 531 35.26 0.43 6.22
CA PHE A 531 34.15 1.06 5.51
C PHE A 531 34.55 2.42 4.92
N ARG A 532 35.35 3.21 5.63
CA ARG A 532 35.91 4.48 5.13
C ARG A 532 36.85 4.28 3.93
N ASP A 533 37.66 3.23 3.97
CA ASP A 533 38.67 2.91 2.95
C ASP A 533 38.06 2.20 1.73
N ALA A 534 37.11 1.27 1.96
CA ALA A 534 36.06 1.02 0.99
C ALA A 534 35.35 2.37 0.70
N PHE A 535 34.55 2.64 -0.32
CA PHE A 535 33.86 3.95 -0.49
C PHE A 535 34.66 5.29 -0.52
N GLY A 536 35.91 5.41 -0.07
CA GLY A 536 36.75 6.60 -0.23
C GLY A 536 36.30 7.83 0.57
N LEU A 537 35.73 7.64 1.76
CA LEU A 537 35.09 8.72 2.53
C LEU A 537 36.06 9.75 3.14
N SER A 538 37.37 9.48 3.10
CA SER A 538 38.43 10.38 3.57
C SER A 538 38.82 11.47 2.57
N GLU A 539 38.50 11.30 1.28
CA GLU A 539 38.89 12.24 0.21
C GLU A 539 37.85 13.34 -0.02
N GLN A 540 36.68 13.22 0.60
CA GLN A 540 35.62 14.24 0.54
C GLN A 540 36.03 15.45 1.39
N SER A 541 36.08 16.64 0.78
CA SER A 541 36.65 17.89 1.28
C SER A 541 35.88 18.59 2.43
N GLY A 542 35.26 17.82 3.33
CA GLY A 542 34.59 18.31 4.54
C GLY A 542 34.97 17.48 5.77
N LYS A 543 34.55 17.94 6.97
CA LYS A 543 34.61 17.14 8.21
C LYS A 543 33.70 15.91 8.06
N SER A 544 34.22 14.85 7.43
CA SER A 544 33.41 13.67 7.12
C SER A 544 32.92 13.04 8.42
N SER A 545 31.60 12.87 8.56
CA SER A 545 30.94 12.32 9.75
C SER A 545 31.50 10.95 10.15
N ILE A 546 32.10 10.21 9.21
CA ILE A 546 32.80 8.95 9.48
C ILE A 546 34.01 9.13 10.40
N HIS A 547 34.69 10.29 10.34
CA HIS A 547 35.83 10.59 11.21
C HIS A 547 35.37 10.76 12.65
N ILE A 548 34.18 11.30 12.91
CA ILE A 548 33.63 11.33 14.28
C ILE A 548 33.54 9.91 14.82
N LEU A 549 32.91 9.02 14.06
CA LEU A 549 32.70 7.62 14.46
C LEU A 549 34.04 6.90 14.72
N ILE A 550 35.01 7.07 13.83
CA ILE A 550 36.35 6.46 13.96
C ILE A 550 37.13 7.07 15.12
N ASN A 551 37.06 8.39 15.33
CA ASN A 551 37.76 9.08 16.42
C ASN A 551 37.23 8.63 17.78
N VAL A 552 35.92 8.50 17.93
CA VAL A 552 35.32 7.97 19.16
C VAL A 552 35.78 6.53 19.40
N SER A 553 35.70 5.66 18.39
CA SER A 553 36.18 4.28 18.53
C SER A 553 37.67 4.21 18.89
N SER A 554 38.52 5.01 18.23
CA SER A 554 39.97 5.03 18.46
C SER A 554 40.34 5.59 19.84
N HIS A 555 39.62 6.61 20.32
CA HIS A 555 39.81 7.17 21.65
C HIS A 555 39.57 6.13 22.75
N TYR A 556 38.46 5.38 22.64
CA TYR A 556 38.15 4.33 23.61
C TYR A 556 39.11 3.14 23.53
N HIS A 557 39.56 2.75 22.33
CA HIS A 557 40.63 1.75 22.19
C HIS A 557 41.93 2.21 22.87
N ALA A 558 42.31 3.49 22.71
CA ALA A 558 43.50 4.03 23.36
C ALA A 558 43.39 4.06 24.90
N LEU A 559 42.20 4.35 25.45
CA LEU A 559 41.95 4.28 26.90
C LEU A 559 42.01 2.84 27.42
N LEU A 560 41.47 1.87 26.67
CA LEU A 560 41.55 0.44 27.01
C LEU A 560 43.01 -0.08 27.00
N GLU A 561 43.82 0.36 26.04
CA GLU A 561 45.25 0.03 25.99
C GLU A 561 46.08 0.76 27.07
N GLY A 562 45.64 1.94 27.50
CA GLY A 562 46.29 2.74 28.55
C GLY A 562 46.16 2.15 29.96
N ASP A 563 45.02 1.52 30.27
CA ASP A 563 44.75 0.85 31.55
C ASP A 563 45.38 -0.56 31.64
N GLU A 564 45.64 -1.22 30.50
CA GLU A 564 46.26 -2.55 30.41
C GLU A 564 47.74 -2.53 29.94
N LYS A 565 48.62 -1.81 30.65
CA LYS A 565 50.08 -2.01 30.44
C LYS A 565 50.51 -3.42 30.89
N GLY A 566 50.40 -4.40 29.98
CA GLY A 566 51.11 -5.68 30.08
C GLY A 566 50.32 -6.97 29.84
N LYS A 567 49.07 -6.95 29.39
CA LYS A 567 48.34 -8.19 29.03
C LYS A 567 47.98 -8.24 27.55
N THR A 568 48.16 -9.44 26.98
CA THR A 568 47.97 -9.77 25.57
C THR A 568 46.55 -9.44 25.08
N LYS A 569 46.46 -8.78 23.91
CA LYS A 569 45.26 -8.54 23.10
C LYS A 569 44.20 -9.65 23.25
N SER A 570 43.24 -9.45 24.13
CA SER A 570 42.03 -10.27 24.13
C SER A 570 41.07 -9.65 23.11
N LYS A 571 40.66 -10.42 22.10
CA LYS A 571 39.75 -9.96 21.04
C LYS A 571 38.33 -9.66 21.53
N ASN A 572 38.01 -10.03 22.77
CA ASN A 572 36.69 -9.93 23.37
C ASN A 572 36.81 -9.19 24.71
N LEU A 573 36.64 -7.88 24.68
CA LEU A 573 36.64 -7.03 25.89
C LEU A 573 35.46 -7.42 26.79
N SER A 574 35.70 -7.57 28.10
CA SER A 574 34.60 -7.92 29.01
C SER A 574 33.66 -6.71 29.19
N PRO A 575 32.34 -6.91 29.32
CA PRO A 575 31.38 -5.81 29.47
C PRO A 575 31.65 -4.89 30.68
N ARG A 576 32.33 -5.42 31.72
CA ARG A 576 32.68 -4.66 32.94
C ARG A 576 33.87 -3.73 32.71
N GLU A 577 34.91 -4.20 32.02
CA GLU A 577 36.08 -3.38 31.69
C GLU A 577 35.69 -2.22 30.79
N VAL A 578 34.86 -2.48 29.77
CA VAL A 578 34.41 -1.41 28.86
C VAL A 578 33.50 -0.41 29.56
N SER A 579 32.65 -0.82 30.51
CA SER A 579 31.80 0.14 31.25
C SER A 579 32.59 1.13 32.12
N THR A 580 33.70 0.68 32.74
CA THR A 580 34.57 1.57 33.52
C THR A 580 35.32 2.55 32.61
N VAL A 581 35.80 2.08 31.46
CA VAL A 581 36.50 2.92 30.49
C VAL A 581 35.55 3.88 29.76
N ILE A 582 34.30 3.49 29.49
CA ILE A 582 33.27 4.39 28.94
C ILE A 582 33.07 5.61 29.85
N LYS A 583 33.01 5.40 31.17
CA LYS A 583 32.88 6.50 32.14
C LYS A 583 34.06 7.45 32.16
N GLN A 584 35.29 6.93 32.07
CA GLN A 584 36.51 7.74 31.97
C GLN A 584 36.62 8.47 30.63
N GLY A 585 36.14 7.85 29.55
CA GLY A 585 36.11 8.47 28.23
C GLY A 585 35.14 9.63 28.13
N TYR A 586 34.01 9.63 28.83
CA TYR A 586 33.13 10.82 28.86
C TYR A 586 33.83 12.10 29.35
N GLU A 587 34.81 11.99 30.24
CA GLU A 587 35.56 13.13 30.77
C GLU A 587 36.65 13.63 29.80
N THR A 588 37.09 12.78 28.87
CA THR A 588 38.26 13.03 27.99
C THR A 588 37.91 13.09 26.50
N LEU A 589 36.71 12.67 26.12
CA LEU A 589 36.21 12.67 24.76
C LEU A 589 35.49 13.98 24.44
N SER A 590 36.07 14.78 23.54
CA SER A 590 35.36 15.89 22.90
C SER A 590 34.73 15.41 21.59
N ILE A 591 33.41 15.24 21.57
CA ILE A 591 32.67 14.99 20.34
C ILE A 591 32.37 16.34 19.70
N GLU A 592 33.10 16.71 18.64
CA GLU A 592 32.74 17.88 17.84
C GLU A 592 31.38 17.62 17.18
N ALA A 593 30.36 18.34 17.62
CA ALA A 593 29.05 18.30 16.97
C ALA A 593 29.18 18.86 15.55
N VAL A 594 29.06 18.00 14.53
CA VAL A 594 28.89 18.46 13.15
C VAL A 594 27.51 19.09 13.03
N GLU A 595 27.48 20.37 12.72
CA GLU A 595 26.25 21.12 12.54
C GLU A 595 25.46 20.58 11.33
N GLY A 596 24.15 20.44 11.51
CA GLY A 596 23.23 20.11 10.42
C GLY A 596 23.08 18.62 10.10
N LEU A 597 23.55 17.70 10.96
CA LEU A 597 23.27 16.26 10.82
C LEU A 597 21.78 15.89 10.93
N ASP A 598 20.95 16.78 11.51
CA ASP A 598 19.51 16.62 11.63
C ASP A 598 18.73 17.25 10.47
N ARG A 599 19.43 17.79 9.45
CA ARG A 599 18.82 18.40 8.27
C ARG A 599 18.36 17.34 7.28
N TRP A 600 17.18 17.55 6.74
CA TRP A 600 16.59 16.72 5.71
C TRP A 600 15.68 17.57 4.82
N ASP A 601 15.54 17.16 3.56
CA ASP A 601 14.63 17.80 2.61
C ASP A 601 13.20 17.27 2.78
N ARG A 602 12.22 18.17 2.64
CA ARG A 602 10.80 17.79 2.66
C ARG A 602 10.47 16.88 1.50
N PHE A 603 9.55 15.94 1.73
CA PHE A 603 9.03 15.07 0.70
C PHE A 603 8.48 15.89 -0.48
N ARG A 604 8.96 15.56 -1.67
CA ARG A 604 8.50 16.14 -2.93
C ARG A 604 8.07 15.03 -3.85
N GLU A 605 6.76 14.98 -4.10
CA GLU A 605 6.15 14.00 -4.99
C GLU A 605 6.79 13.96 -6.40
N ALA A 606 7.26 15.11 -6.90
CA ALA A 606 7.91 15.22 -8.20
C ALA A 606 9.18 14.36 -8.32
N ASP A 607 9.93 14.18 -7.23
CA ASP A 607 11.17 13.41 -7.21
C ASP A 607 10.91 11.90 -7.39
N TYR A 608 9.67 11.48 -7.15
CA TYR A 608 9.21 10.09 -7.23
C TYR A 608 8.21 9.85 -8.37
N LYS A 609 8.18 10.73 -9.39
CA LYS A 609 7.28 10.63 -10.55
C LYS A 609 7.28 9.24 -11.21
N THR A 610 8.45 8.67 -11.46
CA THR A 610 8.57 7.38 -12.15
C THR A 610 8.04 6.20 -11.31
N PRO A 611 8.45 6.01 -10.04
CA PRO A 611 7.82 5.04 -9.14
C PRO A 611 6.30 5.21 -9.02
N LEU A 612 5.82 6.44 -8.82
CA LEU A 612 4.38 6.70 -8.64
C LEU A 612 3.56 6.36 -9.89
N LYS A 613 4.09 6.62 -11.10
CA LYS A 613 3.44 6.16 -12.34
C LYS A 613 3.36 4.63 -12.44
N LYS A 614 4.38 3.90 -11.98
CA LYS A 614 4.37 2.43 -11.96
C LYS A 614 3.35 1.90 -10.94
N ILE A 615 3.28 2.53 -9.76
CA ILE A 615 2.29 2.23 -8.73
C ILE A 615 0.87 2.46 -9.26
N ALA A 616 0.61 3.59 -9.92
CA ALA A 616 -0.70 3.88 -10.50
C ALA A 616 -1.12 2.81 -11.54
N ARG A 617 -0.19 2.35 -12.39
CA ARG A 617 -0.44 1.25 -13.33
C ARG A 617 -0.75 -0.07 -12.62
N ALA A 618 -0.02 -0.40 -11.55
CA ALA A 618 -0.30 -1.58 -10.76
C ALA A 618 -1.70 -1.50 -10.11
N ALA A 619 -2.06 -0.34 -9.55
CA ALA A 619 -3.39 -0.11 -8.97
C ALA A 619 -4.52 -0.22 -10.00
N VAL A 620 -4.26 0.17 -11.27
CA VAL A 620 -5.21 -0.02 -12.37
C VAL A 620 -5.44 -1.50 -12.67
N GLU A 621 -4.39 -2.32 -12.75
CA GLU A 621 -4.54 -3.77 -12.95
C GLU A 621 -5.24 -4.42 -11.75
N ASP A 622 -4.93 -3.97 -10.54
CA ASP A 622 -5.60 -4.42 -9.32
C ASP A 622 -7.08 -4.03 -9.27
N ALA A 623 -7.46 -2.86 -9.81
CA ALA A 623 -8.87 -2.48 -9.93
C ALA A 623 -9.64 -3.40 -10.87
N LYS A 624 -9.02 -3.85 -11.96
CA LYS A 624 -9.63 -4.82 -12.89
C LYS A 624 -9.86 -6.15 -12.18
N ALA A 625 -8.85 -6.67 -11.49
CA ALA A 625 -8.95 -7.90 -10.71
C ALA A 625 -10.02 -7.80 -9.59
N LEU A 626 -10.10 -6.66 -8.89
CA LEU A 626 -11.11 -6.42 -7.85
C LEU A 626 -12.55 -6.49 -8.37
N ILE A 627 -12.76 -6.11 -9.65
CA ILE A 627 -14.07 -6.19 -10.30
C ILE A 627 -14.36 -7.62 -10.76
N GLU A 628 -13.35 -8.36 -11.23
CA GLU A 628 -13.50 -9.75 -11.70
C GLU A 628 -13.84 -10.74 -10.56
N GLU A 629 -13.39 -10.49 -9.33
CA GLU A 629 -13.63 -11.36 -8.17
C GLU A 629 -15.07 -11.30 -7.61
N LYS A 630 -15.94 -10.40 -8.10
CA LYS A 630 -17.28 -10.12 -7.55
C LYS A 630 -18.36 -10.05 -8.61
#